data_AF-A0A3C0FXN8-F1
#
_entry.id   AF-A0A3C0FXN8-F1
#
_cell.length_a   1.000
_cell.length_b   1.000
_cell.length_c   1.000
_cell.angle_alpha   90.00
_cell.angle_beta   90.00
_cell.angle_gamma   90.00
#
_symmetry.space_group_name_H-M   'P 1'
#
loop_
_entity.id
_entity.type
_entity.pdbx_description
1 polymer ?
#
loop_
_entity_poly.entity_id
_entity_poly.type
_entity_poly.pdbx_seq_one_letter_code
_entity_poly.pdbx_strand_id
1 'polypeptide(L)' 'LLVPECFLIEPTETETKEAMDDFIDAMAKILEEANTNPETVTEAPFTQPVRRLDEVKAAKELDLVWSE' A
#
# COMPACT_ATOMS: atom_id res chain seq x y z
N LEU A 1 -21.32 -10.89 -2.42
CA LEU A 1 -21.33 -9.60 -1.69
C LEU A 1 -19.95 -8.99 -1.84
N LEU A 2 -19.79 -7.93 -2.64
CA LEU A 2 -18.56 -7.15 -2.66
C LEU A 2 -18.77 -5.99 -1.70
N VAL A 3 -17.91 -5.88 -0.69
CA VAL A 3 -17.87 -4.71 0.18
C VAL A 3 -16.96 -3.70 -0.52
N PRO A 4 -17.43 -2.48 -0.85
CA PRO A 4 -16.59 -1.46 -1.46
C PRO A 4 -15.37 -1.18 -0.58
N GLU A 5 -14.21 -0.92 -1.20
CA GLU A 5 -12.95 -0.62 -0.50
C GLU A 5 -12.51 -1.71 0.51
N CYS A 6 -12.87 -2.97 0.26
CA CYS A 6 -12.49 -4.05 1.17
C CYS A 6 -11.01 -4.41 1.07
N PHE A 7 -10.40 -4.67 2.22
CA PHE A 7 -9.13 -5.39 2.28
C PHE A 7 -9.36 -6.89 2.35
N LEU A 8 -8.67 -7.63 1.48
CA LEU A 8 -8.54 -9.08 1.55
C LEU A 8 -7.18 -9.38 2.20
N ILE A 9 -7.20 -9.91 3.42
CA ILE A 9 -6.00 -10.15 4.23
C ILE A 9 -5.84 -11.65 4.45
N GLU A 10 -4.70 -12.19 4.04
CA GLU A 10 -4.34 -13.61 4.16
C GLU A 10 -2.93 -13.74 4.77
N PRO A 11 -2.80 -13.91 6.10
CA PRO A 11 -1.49 -14.07 6.73
C PRO A 11 -0.86 -15.44 6.44
N THR A 12 -1.61 -16.46 6.01
CA THR A 12 -1.16 -17.88 5.90
C THR A 12 -0.74 -18.48 7.26
N GLU A 13 -0.32 -19.74 7.27
CA GLU A 13 -0.04 -20.49 8.51
C GLU A 13 1.36 -20.31 9.09
N THR A 14 2.30 -19.75 8.33
CA THR A 14 3.71 -19.62 8.77
C THR A 14 3.99 -18.36 9.57
N GLU A 15 3.05 -17.41 9.59
CA GLU A 15 3.23 -16.16 10.32
C GLU A 15 3.14 -16.35 11.83
N THR A 16 3.99 -15.63 12.54
CA THR A 16 3.98 -15.63 14.00
C THR A 16 2.88 -14.71 14.52
N LYS A 17 2.45 -14.94 15.77
CA LYS A 17 1.52 -14.03 16.44
C LYS A 17 2.10 -12.60 16.50
N GLU A 18 3.40 -12.48 16.75
CA GLU A 18 4.08 -11.18 16.85
C GLU A 18 3.99 -10.40 15.53
N ALA A 19 4.22 -11.06 14.39
CA ALA A 19 4.07 -10.43 13.08
C ALA A 19 2.61 -9.99 12.80
N MET A 20 1.63 -10.77 13.25
CA MET A 20 0.22 -10.40 13.16
C MET A 20 -0.12 -9.19 14.03
N ASP A 21 0.39 -9.15 15.26
CA ASP A 21 0.20 -8.01 16.17
C ASP A 21 0.83 -6.74 15.57
N ASP A 22 2.06 -6.83 15.04
CA ASP A 22 2.76 -5.70 14.40
C ASP A 22 1.99 -5.18 13.18
N PHE A 23 1.41 -6.07 12.36
CA PHE A 23 0.56 -5.68 11.23
C PHE A 23 -0.71 -4.95 11.70
N ILE A 24 -1.38 -5.45 12.76
CA ILE A 24 -2.58 -4.82 13.33
C ILE A 24 -2.25 -3.43 13.86
N ASP A 25 -1.15 -3.29 14.59
CA ASP A 25 -0.70 -2.02 15.14
C ASP A 25 -0.37 -1.01 14.03
N ALA A 26 0.29 -1.45 12.96
CA ALA A 26 0.54 -0.62 11.79
C ALA A 26 -0.78 -0.15 11.13
N MET A 27 -1.75 -1.05 10.95
CA MET A 27 -3.06 -0.71 10.37
C MET A 27 -3.85 0.26 11.24
N ALA A 28 -3.82 0.11 12.57
CA ALA A 28 -4.46 1.03 13.50
C ALA A 28 -3.85 2.43 13.41
N LYS A 29 -2.53 2.51 13.26
CA LYS A 29 -1.80 3.77 13.09
C LYS A 29 -2.12 4.45 11.77
N ILE A 30 -2.18 3.68 10.67
CA ILE A 30 -2.60 4.19 9.35
C ILE A 30 -4.04 4.73 9.43
N LEU A 31 -4.94 4.07 10.17
CA LEU A 31 -6.30 4.56 10.37
C LEU A 31 -6.32 5.89 11.14
N GLU A 32 -5.50 6.04 12.17
CA GLU A 32 -5.34 7.31 12.89
C GLU A 32 -4.80 8.41 11.97
N GLU A 33 -3.75 8.12 11.20
CA GLU A 33 -3.15 9.05 10.23
C GLU A 33 -4.16 9.45 9.15
N ALA A 34 -4.96 8.52 8.64
CA ALA A 34 -6.00 8.80 7.66
C ALA A 34 -7.08 9.74 8.19
N ASN A 35 -7.36 9.73 9.50
CA ASN A 35 -8.35 10.61 10.13
C ASN A 35 -7.76 11.98 10.52
N THR A 36 -6.49 12.01 10.92
CA THR A 36 -5.85 13.20 11.51
C THR A 36 -5.01 13.99 10.52
N ASN A 37 -4.31 13.32 9.61
CA ASN A 37 -3.47 13.92 8.58
C ASN A 37 -3.48 13.06 7.29
N PRO A 38 -4.59 13.10 6.51
CA PRO A 38 -4.80 12.21 5.37
C PRO A 38 -3.71 12.25 4.30
N GLU A 39 -3.05 13.39 4.12
CA GLU A 39 -1.98 13.58 3.13
C GLU A 39 -0.82 12.60 3.35
N THR A 40 -0.56 12.24 4.61
CA THR A 40 0.44 11.22 4.97
C THR A 40 0.12 9.87 4.36
N VAL A 41 -1.15 9.50 4.24
CA VAL A 41 -1.56 8.22 3.66
C VAL A 41 -1.66 8.33 2.14
N THR A 42 -2.22 9.42 1.61
CA THR A 42 -2.48 9.56 0.17
C THR A 42 -1.23 9.84 -0.67
N GLU A 43 -0.21 10.46 -0.07
CA GLU A 43 1.07 10.79 -0.73
C GLU A 43 2.20 9.77 -0.43
N ALA A 44 1.90 8.75 0.37
CA ALA A 44 2.81 7.63 0.57
C ALA A 44 3.16 6.93 -0.76
N PRO A 45 4.35 6.30 -0.87
CA PRO A 45 5.41 6.20 0.13
C PRO A 45 6.36 7.41 0.15
N PHE A 46 7.02 7.67 1.29
CA PHE A 46 7.99 8.79 1.43
C PHE A 46 9.46 8.40 1.42
N THR A 47 9.78 7.23 1.93
CA THR A 47 11.16 6.79 2.19
C THR A 47 11.65 5.74 1.20
N GLN A 48 10.75 5.22 0.34
CA GLN A 48 11.11 4.25 -0.67
C GLN A 48 11.92 4.91 -1.80
N PRO A 49 12.78 4.16 -2.51
CA PRO A 49 13.63 4.72 -3.58
C PRO A 49 12.84 5.41 -4.71
N VAL A 50 11.57 5.03 -4.88
CA VAL A 50 10.62 5.61 -5.83
C VAL A 50 9.32 6.00 -5.11
N ARG A 51 8.67 7.04 -5.63
CA ARG A 51 7.33 7.49 -5.22
C ARG A 51 6.24 6.75 -6.00
N ARG A 52 4.98 7.15 -5.80
CA ARG A 52 3.84 6.65 -6.58
C ARG A 52 4.08 6.86 -8.08
N LEU A 53 4.00 5.78 -8.84
CA LEU A 53 4.26 5.80 -10.28
C LEU A 53 3.06 6.39 -11.04
N ASP A 54 3.32 6.96 -12.22
CA ASP A 54 2.27 7.45 -13.10
C ASP A 54 1.70 6.29 -13.93
N GLU A 55 0.66 5.66 -13.38
CA GLU A 55 -0.05 4.55 -14.02
C GLU A 55 -0.75 4.97 -15.32
N VAL A 56 -1.23 6.21 -15.42
CA VAL A 56 -1.92 6.72 -16.61
C VAL A 56 -0.93 6.83 -17.77
N LYS A 57 0.25 7.39 -17.50
CA LYS A 57 1.31 7.49 -18.50
C LYS A 57 1.80 6.11 -18.89
N ALA A 58 2.09 5.23 -17.92
CA ALA A 58 2.55 3.88 -18.21
C ALA A 58 1.57 3.10 -19.10
N ALA A 59 0.25 3.27 -18.90
CA ALA A 59 -0.76 2.62 -19.72
C ALA A 59 -0.93 3.24 -21.13
N LYS A 60 -0.63 4.53 -21.31
CA LYS A 60 -0.79 5.25 -22.59
C LYS A 60 0.47 5.27 -23.44
N GLU A 61 1.64 5.28 -22.82
CA GLU A 61 2.97 5.37 -23.42
C GLU A 61 3.81 4.17 -22.98
N LEU A 62 3.49 3.00 -23.55
CA LEU A 62 4.11 1.74 -23.16
C LEU A 62 5.59 1.70 -23.57
N ASP A 63 6.46 1.57 -22.57
CA ASP A 63 7.87 1.23 -22.75
C ASP A 63 8.10 -0.19 -22.23
N LEU A 64 8.16 -1.15 -23.15
CA LEU A 64 8.07 -2.58 -22.85
C LEU A 64 9.38 -3.34 -23.01
N VAL A 65 10.38 -2.71 -23.60
CA VAL A 65 11.66 -3.34 -23.94
C VAL A 65 12.77 -2.47 -23.43
N TRP A 66 13.63 -3.08 -22.62
CA TRP A 66 14.85 -2.43 -22.20
C TRP A 66 15.80 -2.28 -23.40
N SER A 67 16.30 -1.06 -23.61
CA SER A 67 17.32 -0.73 -24.61
C SER A 67 18.51 -0.05 -23.91
N GLU A 68 19.73 -0.46 -24.28
CA GLU A 68 20.99 0.12 -23.80
C GLU A 68 21.17 1.61 -24.15
#